data_AF-A0A090WNJ9-F1
#
_entry.id   AF-A0A090WNJ9-F1
#
_cell.length_a   1.000
_cell.length_b   1.000
_cell.length_c   1.000
_cell.angle_alpha   90.00
_cell.angle_beta   90.00
_cell.angle_gamma   90.00
#
_symmetry.space_group_name_H-M   'P 1'
#
loop_
_entity.id
_entity.type
_entity.pdbx_description
1 polymer ?
#
loop_
_entity_poly.entity_id
_entity_poly.type
_entity_poly.pdbx_seq_one_letter_code
_entity_poly.pdbx_strand_id
1 'polypeptide(L)'
;MAFGQKHTVEGEIKPVTEAGLHHIPVPYNFRTHATANLRDLRILDTKGNQVPYFLKSVTAFKTTQVSDFTEFAMISTSQETDSSSTYIFKNPDKSIKQAVFLIANYQGSKSYKLEGSNNKTKWFGIVNNGQLDNLSHPEDTQVYKVINFPLGGLSLFKSGF
;
A
#
# COMPACT_ATOMS: atom_id res chain seq x y z
N MET A 1 37.10 34.97 7.08
CA MET A 1 36.75 34.31 5.81
C MET A 1 35.65 33.29 6.12
N ALA A 2 34.38 33.63 5.89
CA ALA A 2 33.27 32.68 6.07
C ALA A 2 33.03 31.98 4.74
N PHE A 3 33.24 30.66 4.69
CA PHE A 3 32.93 29.84 3.52
C PHE A 3 31.42 29.60 3.48
N GLY A 4 30.68 30.42 2.72
CA GLY A 4 29.26 30.20 2.44
C GLY A 4 29.09 29.02 1.49
N GLN A 5 28.26 28.06 1.87
CA GLN A 5 27.89 26.93 1.01
C GLN A 5 27.19 27.52 -0.23
N LYS A 6 27.75 27.32 -1.44
CA LYS A 6 27.14 27.81 -2.68
C LYS A 6 26.00 26.85 -3.06
N HIS A 7 24.76 27.33 -3.02
CA HIS A 7 23.60 26.54 -3.42
C HIS A 7 23.40 26.61 -4.93
N THR A 8 23.16 25.47 -5.56
CA THR A 8 22.91 25.39 -7.02
C THR A 8 21.45 25.69 -7.34
N VAL A 9 20.52 25.30 -6.47
CA VAL A 9 19.07 25.51 -6.61
C VAL A 9 18.46 25.76 -5.23
N GLU A 10 17.55 26.72 -5.15
CA GLU A 10 16.83 27.12 -3.95
C GLU A 10 15.34 27.28 -4.25
N GLY A 11 14.50 27.14 -3.22
CA GLY A 11 13.05 27.05 -3.38
C GLY A 11 12.35 27.37 -2.07
N GLU A 12 11.16 27.96 -2.20
CA GLU A 12 10.41 28.47 -1.07
C GLU A 12 9.44 27.41 -0.53
N ILE A 13 9.44 27.24 0.80
CA ILE A 13 8.49 26.40 1.53
C ILE A 13 7.47 27.34 2.16
N LYS A 14 6.18 27.03 1.98
CA LYS A 14 5.11 27.84 2.61
C LYS A 14 5.25 27.81 4.13
N PRO A 15 5.04 28.95 4.82
CA PRO A 15 5.09 28.98 6.27
C PRO A 15 4.01 28.08 6.87
N VAL A 16 4.36 27.39 7.95
CA VAL A 16 3.45 26.52 8.69
C VAL A 16 2.90 27.28 9.89
N THR A 17 1.59 27.19 10.13
CA THR A 17 0.89 27.89 11.23
C THR A 17 0.71 27.01 12.46
N GLU A 18 0.87 25.70 12.32
CA GLU A 18 0.64 24.71 13.37
C GLU A 18 1.94 24.01 13.76
N ALA A 19 2.13 23.79 15.05
CA ALA A 19 3.25 23.02 15.58
C ALA A 19 3.06 21.53 15.25
N GLY A 20 4.09 20.87 14.72
CA GLY A 20 4.04 19.45 14.41
C GLY A 20 4.99 19.03 13.30
N LEU A 21 4.90 17.76 12.91
CA LEU A 21 5.60 17.22 11.75
C LEU A 21 4.86 17.58 10.47
N HIS A 22 5.59 18.17 9.52
CA HIS A 22 5.08 18.59 8.22
C HIS A 22 5.68 17.76 7.10
N HIS A 23 4.86 17.42 6.12
CA HIS A 23 5.31 16.67 4.95
C HIS A 23 5.56 17.61 3.78
N ILE A 24 6.81 17.70 3.33
CA ILE A 24 7.23 18.55 2.22
C ILE A 24 7.61 17.65 1.05
N PRO A 25 6.84 17.66 -0.06
CA PRO A 25 7.22 16.90 -1.24
C PRO A 25 8.47 17.53 -1.86
N VAL A 26 9.47 16.70 -2.20
CA VAL A 26 10.64 17.17 -2.95
C VAL A 26 10.26 17.31 -4.43
N PRO A 27 10.21 18.53 -4.98
CA PRO A 27 9.81 18.74 -6.37
C PRO A 27 10.78 18.07 -7.36
N TYR A 28 10.29 17.68 -8.53
CA TYR A 28 11.11 16.96 -9.53
C TYR A 28 12.33 17.78 -9.98
N ASN A 29 12.16 19.08 -10.17
CA ASN A 29 13.25 19.99 -10.51
C ASN A 29 14.32 20.11 -9.41
N PHE A 30 13.99 19.87 -8.14
CA PHE A 30 15.00 19.75 -7.07
C PHE A 30 15.70 18.40 -7.12
N ARG A 31 14.92 17.35 -7.39
CA ARG A 31 15.43 15.98 -7.39
C ARG A 31 16.52 15.76 -8.45
N THR A 32 16.45 16.44 -9.60
CA THR A 32 17.46 16.32 -10.67
C THR A 32 18.83 16.88 -10.28
N HIS A 33 18.92 17.77 -9.29
CA HIS A 33 20.17 18.35 -8.81
C HIS A 33 20.69 17.70 -7.52
N ALA A 34 19.86 16.88 -6.86
CA ALA A 34 20.21 16.26 -5.60
C ALA A 34 21.06 14.99 -5.78
N THR A 35 21.92 14.71 -4.81
CA THR A 35 22.64 13.42 -4.73
C THR A 35 21.66 12.25 -4.57
N ALA A 36 22.05 11.06 -5.01
CA ALA A 36 21.19 9.87 -4.98
C ALA A 36 20.63 9.54 -3.58
N ASN A 37 21.39 9.84 -2.52
CA ASN A 37 21.01 9.64 -1.13
C ASN A 37 20.43 10.89 -0.44
N LEU A 38 20.20 11.97 -1.20
CA LEU A 38 19.56 13.22 -0.74
C LEU A 38 20.25 13.90 0.45
N ARG A 39 21.52 13.59 0.71
CA ARG A 39 22.28 14.11 1.87
C ARG A 39 22.66 15.59 1.74
N ASP A 40 22.47 16.15 0.56
CA ASP A 40 22.78 17.52 0.16
C ASP A 40 21.58 18.48 0.30
N LEU A 41 20.38 17.95 0.58
CA LEU A 41 19.22 18.79 0.87
C LEU A 41 19.39 19.50 2.22
N ARG A 42 18.92 20.74 2.31
CA ARG A 42 18.89 21.53 3.55
C ARG A 42 17.56 22.28 3.61
N ILE A 43 16.97 22.36 4.80
CA ILE A 43 15.84 23.24 5.07
C ILE A 43 16.35 24.33 5.99
N LEU A 44 16.10 25.59 5.62
CA LEU A 44 16.51 26.75 6.40
C LEU A 44 15.26 27.45 6.93
N ASP A 45 15.32 27.95 8.17
CA ASP A 45 14.33 28.85 8.71
C ASP A 45 14.50 30.28 8.13
N THR A 46 13.59 31.18 8.47
CA THR A 46 13.63 32.59 8.03
C THR A 46 14.84 33.36 8.56
N LYS A 47 15.59 32.80 9.51
CA LYS A 47 16.82 33.35 10.09
C LYS A 47 18.08 32.69 9.52
N GLY A 48 17.94 31.75 8.58
CA GLY A 48 19.03 31.01 7.95
C GLY A 48 19.55 29.81 8.76
N ASN A 49 18.88 29.40 9.84
CA ASN A 49 19.27 28.23 10.61
C ASN A 49 18.75 26.94 9.97
N GLN A 50 19.52 25.86 10.04
CA GLN A 50 19.08 24.57 9.55
C GLN A 50 17.98 23.98 10.43
N VAL A 51 16.87 23.60 9.79
CA VAL A 51 15.74 22.92 10.43
C VAL A 51 15.92 21.41 10.27
N PRO A 52 15.92 20.63 11.37
CA PRO A 52 16.02 19.17 11.30
C PRO A 52 14.84 18.55 10.54
N TYR A 53 15.13 17.51 9.78
CA TYR A 53 14.12 16.73 9.05
C TYR A 53 14.58 15.28 8.93
N PHE A 54 13.67 14.39 8.53
CA PHE A 54 13.99 13.02 8.15
C PHE A 54 13.41 12.72 6.77
N LEU A 55 14.07 11.85 6.02
CA LEU A 55 13.63 11.45 4.69
C LEU A 55 12.62 10.31 4.81
N LYS A 56 11.44 10.51 4.24
CA LYS A 56 10.43 9.46 4.07
C LYS A 56 10.50 8.94 2.64
N SER A 57 10.96 7.71 2.45
CA SER A 57 10.95 7.09 1.11
C SER A 57 9.51 6.81 0.68
N VAL A 58 9.15 7.24 -0.53
CA VAL A 58 7.85 6.91 -1.15
C VAL A 58 7.74 5.40 -1.44
N THR A 59 8.89 4.71 -1.52
CA THR A 59 9.01 3.27 -1.77
C THR A 59 9.42 2.45 -0.55
N ALA A 60 9.56 3.06 0.63
CA ALA A 60 9.48 2.25 1.84
C ALA A 60 8.04 1.75 1.85
N PHE A 61 7.88 0.48 1.50
CA PHE A 61 6.67 -0.31 1.62
C PHE A 61 5.77 0.37 2.62
N LYS A 62 4.61 0.87 2.20
CA LYS A 62 3.54 1.08 3.17
C LYS A 62 3.40 -0.29 3.82
N THR A 63 4.02 -0.47 4.98
CA THR A 63 3.65 -1.48 5.94
C THR A 63 2.21 -1.11 6.17
N THR A 64 1.33 -1.76 5.41
CA THR A 64 -0.08 -1.45 5.45
C THR A 64 -0.43 -1.92 6.84
N GLN A 65 -0.60 -0.99 7.76
CA GLN A 65 -0.67 -1.35 9.16
C GLN A 65 -1.97 -2.13 9.33
N VAL A 66 -2.01 -3.09 10.25
CA VAL A 66 -3.24 -3.85 10.49
C VAL A 66 -4.43 -2.91 10.77
N SER A 67 -4.16 -1.74 11.36
CA SER A 67 -5.12 -0.65 11.60
C SER A 67 -5.70 0.02 10.34
N ASP A 68 -5.09 -0.16 9.16
CA ASP A 68 -5.58 0.36 7.89
C ASP A 68 -6.64 -0.56 7.25
N PHE A 69 -6.92 -1.72 7.86
CA PHE A 69 -7.85 -2.72 7.35
C PHE A 69 -9.10 -2.88 8.22
N THR A 70 -10.24 -3.02 7.56
CA THR A 70 -11.42 -3.64 8.17
C THR A 70 -11.36 -5.14 7.89
N GLU A 71 -11.34 -5.96 8.94
CA GLU A 71 -11.29 -7.41 8.79
C GLU A 71 -12.55 -7.95 8.10
N PHE A 72 -12.34 -8.85 7.13
CA PHE A 72 -13.44 -9.57 6.49
C PHE A 72 -13.61 -10.91 7.20
N ALA A 73 -14.67 -11.05 8.00
CA ALA A 73 -14.92 -12.28 8.74
C ALA A 73 -15.05 -13.47 7.79
N MET A 74 -14.21 -14.49 7.98
CA MET A 74 -14.26 -15.73 7.22
C MET A 74 -15.43 -16.59 7.70
N ILE A 75 -16.35 -16.91 6.78
CA ILE A 75 -17.56 -17.69 7.07
C ILE A 75 -17.32 -19.18 6.82
N SER A 76 -16.55 -19.52 5.79
CA SER A 76 -16.33 -20.90 5.38
C SER A 76 -15.01 -21.04 4.64
N THR A 77 -14.38 -22.19 4.84
CA THR A 77 -13.23 -22.64 4.06
C THR A 77 -13.49 -24.07 3.62
N SER A 78 -13.22 -24.35 2.35
CA SER A 78 -13.25 -25.71 1.82
C SER A 78 -12.04 -25.92 0.94
N GLN A 79 -11.39 -27.06 1.10
CA GLN A 79 -10.26 -27.46 0.28
C GLN A 79 -10.66 -28.69 -0.52
N GLU A 80 -10.55 -28.60 -1.83
CA GLU A 80 -10.58 -29.77 -2.68
C GLU A 80 -9.16 -30.36 -2.70
N THR A 81 -9.04 -31.62 -2.30
CA THR A 81 -7.76 -32.33 -2.26
C THR A 81 -7.03 -32.18 -3.60
N ASP A 82 -5.77 -31.76 -3.53
CA ASP A 82 -4.86 -31.60 -4.67
C ASP A 82 -5.26 -30.58 -5.76
N SER A 83 -6.26 -29.73 -5.55
CA SER A 83 -6.71 -28.79 -6.59
C SER A 83 -6.84 -27.34 -6.14
N SER A 84 -7.82 -27.03 -5.29
CA SER A 84 -8.16 -25.63 -5.02
C SER A 84 -8.67 -25.41 -3.61
N SER A 85 -8.39 -24.22 -3.08
CA SER A 85 -8.91 -23.78 -1.79
C SER A 85 -9.93 -22.67 -2.02
N THR A 86 -11.12 -22.86 -1.48
CA THR A 86 -12.21 -21.88 -1.53
C THR A 86 -12.41 -21.26 -0.16
N TYR A 87 -12.45 -19.93 -0.13
CA TYR A 87 -12.71 -19.13 1.07
C TYR A 87 -13.92 -18.24 0.84
N ILE A 88 -14.85 -18.22 1.81
CA ILE A 88 -16.02 -17.35 1.78
C ILE A 88 -15.92 -16.33 2.90
N PHE A 89 -16.01 -15.06 2.54
CA PHE A 89 -15.87 -13.92 3.45
C PHE A 89 -17.17 -13.11 3.53
N LYS A 90 -17.44 -12.55 4.71
CA LYS A 90 -18.50 -11.55 4.90
C LYS A 90 -17.96 -10.17 4.57
N ASN A 91 -18.67 -9.44 3.70
CA ASN A 91 -18.39 -8.03 3.48
C ASN A 91 -18.86 -7.22 4.70
N PRO A 92 -17.97 -6.47 5.39
CA PRO A 92 -18.37 -5.60 6.50
C PRO A 92 -19.07 -4.32 6.01
N ASP A 93 -18.84 -3.92 4.76
CA ASP A 93 -19.29 -2.63 4.21
C ASP A 93 -20.44 -2.79 3.20
N LYS A 94 -21.18 -1.70 2.97
CA LYS A 94 -22.26 -1.68 1.98
C LYS A 94 -21.74 -1.85 0.54
N SER A 95 -20.52 -1.38 0.26
CA SER A 95 -19.86 -1.55 -1.03
C SER A 95 -18.35 -1.54 -0.89
N ILE A 96 -17.68 -2.36 -1.69
CA ILE A 96 -16.22 -2.44 -1.73
C ILE A 96 -15.73 -2.59 -3.17
N LYS A 97 -14.48 -2.22 -3.40
CA LYS A 97 -13.79 -2.33 -4.71
C LYS A 97 -12.37 -2.91 -4.60
N GLN A 98 -11.98 -3.24 -3.38
CA GLN A 98 -10.65 -3.68 -3.05
C GLN A 98 -10.72 -4.64 -1.86
N ALA A 99 -9.85 -5.63 -1.87
CA ALA A 99 -9.58 -6.48 -0.72
C ALA A 99 -8.08 -6.69 -0.62
N VAL A 100 -7.60 -6.99 0.59
CA VAL A 100 -6.19 -7.27 0.82
C VAL A 100 -6.06 -8.65 1.43
N PHE A 101 -5.23 -9.49 0.81
CA PHE A 101 -4.87 -10.80 1.32
C PHE A 101 -3.54 -10.71 2.05
N LEU A 102 -3.48 -11.32 3.23
CA LEU A 102 -2.23 -11.65 3.90
C LEU A 102 -1.87 -13.08 3.54
N ILE A 103 -0.77 -13.26 2.84
CA ILE A 103 -0.37 -14.55 2.24
C ILE A 103 0.98 -14.94 2.82
N ALA A 104 1.15 -16.23 3.15
CA ALA A 104 2.46 -16.74 3.54
C ALA A 104 3.49 -16.53 2.43
N ASN A 105 4.72 -16.21 2.82
CA ASN A 105 5.85 -16.00 1.91
C ASN A 105 6.04 -17.23 1.03
N TYR A 106 5.86 -17.04 -0.28
CA TYR A 106 5.78 -18.12 -1.26
C TYR A 106 6.52 -17.72 -2.53
N GLN A 107 7.41 -18.60 -2.99
CA GLN A 107 8.12 -18.42 -4.25
C GLN A 107 7.26 -18.92 -5.41
N GLY A 108 6.52 -18.02 -6.04
CA GLY A 108 5.69 -18.30 -7.20
C GLY A 108 4.49 -17.34 -7.31
N SER A 109 3.48 -17.76 -8.06
CA SER A 109 2.22 -17.04 -8.20
C SER A 109 1.02 -17.92 -7.87
N LYS A 110 -0.12 -17.28 -7.56
CA LYS A 110 -1.40 -17.96 -7.32
C LYS A 110 -2.45 -17.37 -8.26
N SER A 111 -3.11 -18.22 -9.04
CA SER A 111 -4.29 -17.82 -9.79
C SER A 111 -5.46 -17.69 -8.81
N TYR A 112 -6.41 -16.80 -9.10
CA TYR A 112 -7.63 -16.71 -8.31
C TYR A 112 -8.85 -16.36 -9.12
N LYS A 113 -10.00 -16.77 -8.58
CA LYS A 113 -11.33 -16.28 -8.96
C LYS A 113 -11.95 -15.54 -7.81
N LEU A 114 -12.77 -14.54 -8.11
CA LEU A 114 -13.57 -13.81 -7.13
C LEU A 114 -15.03 -13.82 -7.59
N GLU A 115 -15.90 -14.36 -6.77
CA GLU A 115 -17.34 -14.35 -6.96
C GLU A 115 -18.00 -13.58 -5.83
N GLY A 116 -19.16 -12.97 -6.08
CA GLY A 116 -19.94 -12.33 -5.02
C GLY A 116 -21.39 -12.79 -4.96
N SER A 117 -21.97 -12.68 -3.77
CA SER A 117 -23.33 -13.14 -3.48
C SER A 117 -24.01 -12.26 -2.42
N ASN A 118 -25.35 -12.27 -2.42
CA ASN A 118 -26.18 -11.69 -1.37
C ASN A 118 -26.90 -12.75 -0.51
N ASN A 119 -26.85 -14.03 -0.89
CA ASN A 119 -27.68 -15.07 -0.28
C ASN A 119 -27.00 -16.44 -0.14
N LYS A 120 -25.68 -16.55 -0.40
CA LYS A 120 -24.88 -17.80 -0.37
C LYS A 120 -25.26 -18.85 -1.42
N THR A 121 -26.37 -18.70 -2.13
CA THR A 121 -26.88 -19.70 -3.09
C THR A 121 -26.62 -19.31 -4.54
N LYS A 122 -26.71 -18.02 -4.88
CA LYS A 122 -26.41 -17.49 -6.21
C LYS A 122 -25.09 -16.70 -6.17
N TRP A 123 -24.16 -17.08 -7.03
CA TRP A 123 -22.84 -16.48 -7.13
C TRP A 123 -22.65 -15.85 -8.51
N PHE A 124 -22.03 -14.68 -8.53
CA PHE A 124 -21.75 -13.93 -9.75
C PHE A 124 -20.24 -13.69 -9.86
N GLY A 125 -19.66 -14.01 -11.02
CA GLY A 125 -18.24 -13.77 -11.27
C GLY A 125 -17.93 -12.27 -11.28
N ILE A 126 -16.98 -11.87 -10.44
CA ILE A 126 -16.42 -10.51 -10.38
C ILE A 126 -15.05 -10.49 -11.06
N VAL A 127 -14.21 -11.48 -10.74
CA VAL A 127 -12.90 -11.70 -11.35
C VAL A 127 -12.78 -13.17 -11.73
N ASN A 128 -12.58 -13.46 -13.01
CA ASN A 128 -12.57 -14.85 -13.51
C ASN A 128 -11.16 -15.41 -13.75
N ASN A 129 -10.15 -14.55 -13.86
CA ASN A 129 -8.78 -14.95 -14.18
C ASN A 129 -7.77 -13.99 -13.53
N GLY A 130 -7.84 -13.89 -12.20
CA GLY A 130 -6.90 -13.08 -11.43
C GLY A 130 -5.59 -13.84 -11.18
N GLN A 131 -4.50 -13.11 -11.00
CA GLN A 131 -3.21 -13.67 -10.60
C GLN A 131 -2.60 -12.81 -9.50
N LEU A 132 -2.01 -13.48 -8.50
CA LEU A 132 -1.22 -12.87 -7.45
C LEU A 132 0.25 -13.23 -7.66
N ASP A 133 1.04 -12.22 -7.96
CA ASP A 133 2.49 -12.35 -8.19
C ASP A 133 3.29 -11.68 -7.08
N ASN A 134 4.61 -11.86 -7.12
CA ASN A 134 5.57 -11.32 -6.15
C ASN A 134 5.22 -11.73 -4.72
N LEU A 135 4.87 -13.02 -4.53
CA LEU A 135 4.41 -13.55 -3.26
C LEU A 135 5.54 -13.81 -2.24
N SER A 136 6.78 -13.42 -2.58
CA SER A 136 7.93 -13.59 -1.71
C SER A 136 8.48 -12.29 -1.14
N HIS A 137 8.97 -12.36 0.10
CA HIS A 137 9.64 -11.27 0.80
C HIS A 137 10.98 -11.76 1.38
N PRO A 138 12.08 -11.00 1.29
CA PRO A 138 13.38 -11.44 1.79
C PRO A 138 13.48 -11.46 3.33
N GLU A 139 12.68 -10.64 4.01
CA GLU A 139 12.80 -10.38 5.45
C GLU A 139 11.52 -10.67 6.26
N ASP A 140 10.45 -11.15 5.60
CA ASP A 140 9.15 -11.40 6.25
C ASP A 140 8.63 -12.79 5.86
N THR A 141 7.87 -13.42 6.75
CA THR A 141 7.20 -14.70 6.52
C THR A 141 5.86 -14.55 5.82
N GLN A 142 5.41 -13.31 5.57
CA GLN A 142 4.14 -13.00 4.94
C GLN A 142 4.24 -11.80 3.98
N VAL A 143 3.26 -11.68 3.09
CA VAL A 143 3.12 -10.58 2.14
C VAL A 143 1.67 -10.12 2.07
N TYR A 144 1.47 -8.80 2.03
CA TYR A 144 0.18 -8.22 1.71
C TYR A 144 -0.02 -8.13 0.20
N LYS A 145 -1.18 -8.57 -0.29
CA LYS A 145 -1.57 -8.52 -1.70
C LYS A 145 -2.92 -7.86 -1.86
N VAL A 146 -2.89 -6.69 -2.46
CA VAL A 146 -4.09 -5.93 -2.81
C VAL A 146 -4.67 -6.47 -4.10
N ILE A 147 -5.95 -6.82 -4.09
CA ILE A 147 -6.73 -7.08 -5.30
C ILE A 147 -7.73 -5.96 -5.52
N ASN A 148 -7.83 -5.48 -6.75
CA ASN A 148 -8.80 -4.48 -7.17
C ASN A 148 -9.86 -5.14 -8.04
N PHE A 149 -11.11 -4.74 -7.87
CA PHE A 149 -12.24 -5.24 -8.64
C PHE A 149 -13.32 -4.15 -8.78
N PRO A 150 -14.30 -4.32 -9.70
CA PRO A 150 -15.36 -3.34 -9.86
C PRO A 150 -16.09 -3.08 -8.53
N LEU A 151 -16.44 -1.81 -8.28
CA LEU A 151 -17.20 -1.42 -7.10
C LEU A 151 -18.53 -2.19 -7.06
N GLY A 152 -18.73 -2.97 -5.99
CA GLY A 152 -19.91 -3.81 -5.84
C GLY A 152 -20.44 -3.79 -4.42
N GLY A 153 -21.76 -3.91 -4.28
CA GLY A 153 -22.46 -3.98 -2.99
C GLY A 153 -22.84 -5.38 -2.56
N LEU A 154 -21.99 -6.37 -2.85
CA LEU A 154 -22.26 -7.78 -2.57
C LEU A 154 -21.92 -8.10 -1.11
N SER A 155 -22.79 -8.87 -0.45
CA SER A 155 -22.66 -9.15 0.99
C SER A 155 -21.58 -10.18 1.32
N LEU A 156 -21.19 -10.98 0.32
CA LEU A 156 -20.28 -12.11 0.47
C LEU A 156 -19.34 -12.18 -0.71
N PHE A 157 -18.11 -12.62 -0.45
CA PHE A 157 -17.10 -12.88 -1.46
C PHE A 157 -16.61 -14.31 -1.34
N LYS A 158 -16.47 -14.98 -2.48
CA LYS A 158 -15.86 -16.31 -2.58
C LYS A 158 -14.60 -16.19 -3.41
N SER A 159 -13.47 -16.62 -2.85
CA SER A 159 -12.20 -16.68 -3.56
C SER A 159 -11.71 -18.10 -3.65
N GLY A 160 -11.35 -18.52 -4.86
CA GLY A 160 -10.71 -19.81 -5.13
C GLY A 160 -9.26 -19.59 -5.54
N PHE A 161 -8.32 -20.30 -4.91
CA PHE A 161 -6.88 -20.33 -5.22
C PHE A 161 -6.43 -21.71 -5.68
#